data_AF-A7MUT0-F1
#
_entry.id   AF-A7MUT0-F1
#
_cell.length_a   1.000
_cell.length_b   1.000
_cell.length_c   1.000
_cell.angle_alpha   90.00
_cell.angle_beta   90.00
_cell.angle_gamma   90.00
#
_symmetry.space_group_name_H-M   'P 1'
#
loop_
_entity.id
_entity.type
_entity.pdbx_description
1 polymer ?
#
loop_
_entity_poly.entity_id
_entity_poly.type
_entity_poly.pdbx_seq_one_letter_code
_entity_poly.pdbx_strand_id
1 'polypeptide(L)'
;MFYFILYDNEKLKNFKHKRKIEIVNNAVKLYRKDKPLKMFSRLLAALIWCGIPSLIVFLIFNDGLAVIGSLSLSTVILNIKLANDESSEIEPYLDKVLGQC
;
A
#
# COMPACT_ATOMS: atom_id res chain seq x y z
N MET A 1 -3.70 -4.49 -1.17
CA MET A 1 -2.81 -3.50 -0.51
C MET A 1 -2.76 -3.87 0.95
N PHE A 2 -1.59 -4.28 1.43
CA PHE A 2 -1.44 -4.75 2.81
C PHE A 2 -1.00 -3.57 3.68
N TYR A 3 -1.88 -3.13 4.56
CA TYR A 3 -1.61 -2.04 5.49
C TYR A 3 -1.01 -2.59 6.79
N PHE A 4 0.21 -3.13 6.70
CA PHE A 4 0.85 -3.79 7.85
C PHE A 4 0.91 -2.91 9.11
N ILE A 5 1.14 -1.60 8.93
CA ILE A 5 1.22 -0.63 10.03
C ILE A 5 -0.13 -0.44 10.73
N LEU A 6 -1.24 -0.39 9.97
CA LEU A 6 -2.58 -0.37 10.54
C LEU A 6 -2.91 -1.65 11.30
N TYR A 7 -2.48 -2.80 10.80
CA TYR A 7 -2.74 -4.09 11.47
C TYR A 7 -1.96 -4.26 12.77
N ASP A 8 -0.78 -3.65 12.87
CA ASP A 8 0.10 -3.72 14.05
C ASP A 8 -0.17 -2.61 15.08
N ASN A 9 -1.18 -1.76 14.82
CA ASN A 9 -1.54 -0.68 15.72
C ASN A 9 -1.91 -1.23 17.12
N GLU A 10 -1.35 -0.63 18.17
CA GLU A 10 -1.55 -1.06 19.56
C GLU A 10 -3.02 -1.08 19.96
N LYS A 11 -3.82 -0.16 19.41
CA LYS A 11 -5.28 -0.07 19.63
C LYS A 11 -6.02 -1.33 19.18
N LEU A 12 -5.46 -2.05 18.20
CA LEU A 12 -6.04 -3.28 17.69
C LEU A 12 -5.48 -4.54 18.38
N LYS A 13 -4.47 -4.46 19.25
CA LYS A 13 -3.84 -5.64 19.89
C LYS A 13 -4.85 -6.53 20.61
N ASN A 14 -5.84 -5.93 21.28
CA ASN A 14 -6.83 -6.63 22.11
C ASN A 14 -7.99 -7.28 21.33
N PHE A 15 -8.13 -7.01 20.04
CA PHE A 15 -9.25 -7.56 19.25
C PHE A 15 -8.92 -8.93 18.64
N LYS A 16 -9.91 -9.82 18.50
CA LYS A 16 -9.74 -11.07 17.74
C LYS A 16 -9.38 -10.76 16.28
N HIS A 17 -8.56 -11.61 15.65
CA HIS A 17 -8.05 -11.39 14.28
C HIS A 17 -9.14 -11.04 13.26
N LYS A 18 -10.27 -11.76 13.29
CA LYS A 18 -11.43 -11.50 12.41
C LYS A 18 -11.99 -10.08 12.58
N ARG A 19 -12.08 -9.59 13.82
CA ARG A 19 -12.60 -8.25 14.14
C ARG A 19 -11.58 -7.16 13.80
N LYS A 20 -10.28 -7.43 13.93
CA LYS A 20 -9.21 -6.52 13.45
C LYS A 20 -9.34 -6.26 11.95
N ILE A 21 -9.49 -7.32 11.16
CA ILE A 21 -9.65 -7.23 9.69
C ILE A 21 -10.88 -6.38 9.35
N GLU A 22 -12.00 -6.60 10.05
CA GLU A 22 -13.24 -5.87 9.81
C GLU A 22 -13.10 -4.37 10.12
N ILE A 23 -12.51 -4.03 11.27
CA ILE A 23 -12.28 -2.63 11.68
C ILE A 23 -11.35 -1.93 10.68
N VAL A 24 -10.22 -2.54 10.33
CA VAL A 24 -9.27 -1.97 9.36
C VAL A 24 -9.93 -1.80 7.99
N ASN A 25 -10.70 -2.79 7.53
CA ASN A 25 -11.38 -2.72 6.24
C ASN A 25 -12.46 -1.62 6.22
N ASN A 26 -13.20 -1.43 7.32
CA ASN A 26 -14.17 -0.35 7.45
C ASN A 26 -13.50 1.03 7.47
N ALA A 27 -12.38 1.19 8.19
CA ALA A 27 -11.60 2.42 8.19
C ALA A 27 -11.06 2.75 6.79
N VAL A 28 -10.52 1.75 6.08
CA VAL A 28 -10.06 1.88 4.69
C VAL A 28 -11.21 2.26 3.75
N LYS A 29 -12.40 1.68 3.93
CA LYS A 29 -13.59 2.02 3.13
C LYS A 29 -14.04 3.47 3.37
N LEU A 30 -14.01 3.95 4.61
CA LEU A 30 -14.33 5.35 4.92
C LEU A 30 -13.30 6.30 4.32
N TYR A 31 -12.02 6.02 4.48
CA TYR A 31 -10.94 6.78 3.85
C TYR A 31 -11.10 6.84 2.32
N ARG A 32 -11.42 5.71 1.67
CA ARG A 32 -11.66 5.63 0.22
C ARG A 32 -12.87 6.44 -0.26
N LYS A 33 -13.88 6.66 0.59
CA LYS A 33 -15.03 7.52 0.26
C LYS A 33 -14.62 8.98 0.20
N ASP A 34 -13.81 9.43 1.15
CA ASP A 34 -13.34 10.82 1.21
C ASP A 34 -12.19 11.09 0.22
N LYS A 35 -11.32 10.10 0.00
CA LYS A 35 -10.18 10.14 -0.92
C LYS A 35 -10.27 8.99 -1.92
N PRO A 36 -11.03 9.17 -3.02
CA PRO A 36 -11.09 8.16 -4.07
C PRO A 36 -9.72 7.96 -4.72
N LEU A 37 -9.49 6.72 -5.15
CA LEU A 37 -8.27 6.32 -5.84
C LEU A 37 -8.05 7.16 -7.11
N LYS A 38 -6.98 7.95 -7.13
CA LYS A 38 -6.47 8.57 -8.36
C LYS A 38 -5.75 7.52 -9.21
N MET A 39 -6.51 6.72 -9.95
CA MET A 39 -6.01 5.63 -10.81
C MET A 39 -4.89 6.10 -11.75
N PHE A 40 -5.04 7.28 -12.36
CA PHE A 40 -4.04 7.86 -13.25
C PHE A 40 -2.70 8.14 -12.55
N SER A 41 -2.74 8.75 -11.36
CA SER A 41 -1.54 9.04 -10.57
C SER A 41 -0.82 7.76 -10.13
N ARG A 42 -1.59 6.70 -9.81
CA ARG A 42 -1.03 5.40 -9.43
C ARG A 42 -0.40 4.68 -10.62
N LEU A 43 -1.04 4.73 -11.79
CA LEU A 43 -0.49 4.16 -13.02
C LEU A 43 0.81 4.88 -13.41
N LEU A 44 0.82 6.21 -13.32
CA LEU A 44 2.01 7.01 -13.59
C LEU A 44 3.13 6.70 -12.59
N ALA A 45 2.81 6.59 -11.30
CA ALA A 45 3.78 6.17 -10.28
C ALA A 45 4.33 4.76 -10.55
N ALA A 46 3.49 3.81 -10.98
CA ALA A 46 3.94 2.47 -11.36
C ALA A 46 4.87 2.49 -12.57
N LEU A 47 4.53 3.27 -13.61
CA LEU A 47 5.37 3.42 -14.79
C LEU A 47 6.73 4.03 -14.47
N ILE A 48 6.77 5.08 -13.65
CA ILE A 48 8.03 5.74 -13.27
C ILE A 48 8.85 4.82 -12.36
N TRP A 49 8.23 4.28 -11.31
CA TRP A 49 8.95 3.53 -10.28
C TRP A 49 9.36 2.13 -10.73
N CYS A 50 8.65 1.53 -11.69
CA CYS A 50 8.99 0.20 -12.21
C CYS A 50 9.68 0.27 -13.57
N GLY A 51 9.29 1.22 -14.43
CA GLY A 51 9.86 1.38 -15.77
C GLY A 51 11.29 1.91 -15.77
N ILE A 52 11.60 2.91 -14.95
CA ILE A 52 12.96 3.49 -14.90
C ILE A 52 14.00 2.46 -14.41
N PRO A 53 13.80 1.76 -13.27
CA PRO A 53 14.77 0.76 -12.83
C PRO A 53 14.92 -0.40 -13.81
N SER A 54 13.82 -0.84 -14.40
CA SER A 54 13.82 -1.91 -15.41
C SER A 54 14.62 -1.52 -16.66
N LEU A 55 14.45 -0.28 -17.14
CA LEU A 55 15.21 0.27 -18.27
C LEU A 55 16.71 0.35 -17.96
N ILE A 56 17.08 0.80 -16.75
CA ILE A 56 18.49 0.87 -16.32
C ILE A 56 19.11 -0.54 -16.29
N VAL A 57 18.39 -1.51 -15.72
CA VAL A 57 18.88 -2.90 -15.66
C VAL A 57 18.99 -3.51 -17.05
N PHE A 58 18.04 -3.23 -17.95
CA PHE A 58 18.10 -3.65 -19.34
C PHE A 58 19.34 -3.08 -20.06
N LEU A 59 19.64 -1.80 -19.88
CA LEU A 59 20.79 -1.15 -20.51
C LEU A 59 22.15 -1.66 -19.99
N ILE A 60 22.22 -2.07 -18.72
CA ILE A 60 23.49 -2.52 -18.09
C ILE A 60 23.74 -4.01 -18.34
N PHE A 61 22.73 -4.86 -18.12
CA PHE A 61 22.91 -6.31 -18.11
C PHE A 61 22.44 -6.99 -19.40
N ASN A 62 21.53 -6.36 -20.15
CA ASN A 62 20.88 -6.94 -21.33
C ASN A 62 20.33 -8.37 -21.10
N ASP A 63 19.96 -8.68 -19.85
CA ASP A 63 19.44 -9.97 -19.42
C ASP A 63 17.98 -9.83 -18.99
N GLY A 64 17.11 -10.58 -19.66
CA GLY A 64 15.68 -10.61 -19.38
C GLY A 64 15.35 -11.02 -17.94
N LEU A 65 16.16 -11.87 -17.29
CA LEU A 65 15.91 -12.30 -15.92
C LEU A 65 16.11 -11.15 -14.91
N ALA A 66 17.17 -10.35 -15.10
CA ALA A 66 17.44 -9.18 -14.28
C ALA A 66 16.36 -8.09 -14.45
N VAL A 67 15.85 -7.93 -15.67
CA VAL A 67 14.76 -7.00 -16.00
C VAL A 67 13.45 -7.41 -15.31
N ILE A 68 13.11 -8.70 -15.31
CA ILE A 68 11.92 -9.21 -14.61
C ILE A 68 12.09 -9.11 -13.09
N GLY A 69 13.27 -9.45 -12.57
CA GLY A 69 13.60 -9.32 -11.15
C GLY A 69 13.47 -7.87 -10.64
N SER A 70 14.00 -6.91 -11.40
CA SER A 70 13.88 -5.49 -11.04
C SER A 70 12.44 -4.95 -11.14
N LEU A 71 11.65 -5.39 -12.12
CA LEU A 71 10.22 -5.05 -12.22
C LEU A 71 9.43 -5.55 -11.00
N SER A 72 9.59 -6.83 -10.66
CA SER A 72 8.91 -7.44 -9.52
C SER A 72 9.30 -6.76 -8.20
N LEU A 73 10.58 -6.51 -7.96
CA LEU A 73 11.04 -5.81 -6.76
C LEU A 73 10.48 -4.38 -6.68
N SER A 74 10.51 -3.65 -7.80
CA SER A 74 10.03 -2.26 -7.86
C SER A 74 8.53 -2.16 -7.60
N THR A 75 7.74 -3.10 -8.11
CA THR A 75 6.29 -3.15 -7.83
C THR A 75 5.99 -3.45 -6.36
N VAL A 76 6.74 -4.36 -5.73
CA VAL A 76 6.60 -4.66 -4.29
C VAL A 76 6.94 -3.42 -3.46
N ILE A 77 8.08 -2.79 -3.72
CA ILE A 77 8.51 -1.56 -3.03
C ILE A 77 7.47 -0.45 -3.18
N LEU A 78 6.96 -0.24 -4.40
CA LEU A 78 5.95 0.79 -4.65
C LEU A 78 4.66 0.53 -3.87
N ASN A 79 4.21 -0.73 -3.81
CA ASN A 79 3.01 -1.10 -3.05
C ASN A 79 3.21 -0.90 -1.55
N ILE A 80 4.38 -1.23 -1.01
CA ILE A 80 4.73 -1.00 0.40
C ILE A 80 4.75 0.50 0.69
N LYS A 81 5.42 1.29 -0.14
CA LYS A 81 5.51 2.75 0.02
C LYS A 81 4.12 3.40 0.00
N LEU A 82 3.31 3.07 -1.01
CA LEU A 82 1.94 3.57 -1.10
C LEU A 82 1.09 3.16 0.12
N ALA A 83 1.27 1.94 0.64
CA ALA A 83 0.53 1.47 1.80
C ALA A 83 0.97 2.17 3.07
N ASN A 84 2.26 2.46 3.21
CA ASN A 84 2.82 3.22 4.31
C ASN A 84 2.31 4.67 4.30
N ASP A 85 2.40 5.34 3.16
CA ASP A 85 1.95 6.73 2.99
C ASP A 85 0.45 6.85 3.28
N GLU A 86 -0.36 5.92 2.75
CA GLU A 86 -1.80 5.88 3.03
C GLU A 86 -2.12 5.49 4.47
N SER A 87 -1.27 4.70 5.15
CA SER A 87 -1.53 4.22 6.50
C SER A 87 -1.63 5.36 7.52
N SER A 88 -0.78 6.39 7.39
CA SER A 88 -0.83 7.56 8.26
C SER A 88 -2.12 8.37 8.06
N GLU A 89 -2.63 8.42 6.83
CA GLU A 89 -3.88 9.12 6.53
C GLU A 89 -5.14 8.33 6.94
N ILE A 90 -5.05 7.01 7.02
CA ILE A 90 -6.15 6.12 7.43
C ILE A 90 -6.24 5.98 8.95
N GLU A 91 -5.16 6.21 9.70
CA GLU A 91 -5.13 6.17 11.17
C GLU A 91 -6.26 6.98 11.86
N PRO A 92 -6.57 8.25 11.48
CA PRO A 92 -7.70 8.97 12.06
C PRO A 92 -9.07 8.35 11.73
N TYR A 93 -9.18 7.61 10.63
CA TYR A 93 -10.39 6.84 10.30
C TYR A 93 -10.50 5.57 11.14
N LEU A 94 -9.37 4.96 11.52
CA LEU A 94 -9.33 3.85 12.45
C LEU A 94 -9.89 4.29 13.82
N ASP A 95 -9.50 5.47 14.30
CA ASP A 95 -10.01 6.03 15.56
C ASP A 95 -11.50 6.34 15.52
N LYS A 96 -12.01 6.84 14.39
CA LYS A 96 -13.46 7.03 14.19
C LYS A 96 -14.23 5.70 14.26
N VAL A 97 -13.71 4.63 13.66
CA VAL A 97 -14.37 3.32 13.67
C VAL A 97 -14.27 2.66 15.05
N LEU A 98 -13.14 2.82 15.74
CA LEU A 98 -12.95 2.32 17.11
C LEU A 98 -13.83 3.06 18.13
N GLY A 99 -14.04 4.37 17.98
CA GLY A 99 -14.96 5.15 18.82
C GLY A 99 -16.44 4.84 18.57
N GLN A 100 -16.76 4.11 17.49
CA GLN A 100 -18.10 3.60 17.18
C GLN A 100 -18.30 2.13 17.62
N CYS A 101 -17.26 1.46 18.10
CA CYS A 101 -17.29 0.08 18.60
C CYS A 101 -17.41 0.01 20.12
#